data_AF-A0AAV5BFW6-F1
#
_entry.id   AF-A0AAV5BFW6-F1
#
_cell.length_a   1.000
_cell.length_b   1.000
_cell.length_c   1.000
_cell.angle_alpha   90.00
_cell.angle_beta   90.00
_cell.angle_gamma   90.00
#
_symmetry.space_group_name_H-M   'P 1'
#
loop_
_entity.id
_entity.type
_entity.pdbx_description
1 polymer ?
#
loop_
_entity_poly.entity_id
_entity_poly.type
_entity_poly.pdbx_seq_one_letter_code
_entity_poly.pdbx_strand_id
1 'polypeptide(L)'
;MIPRSQDLCMALSRWLPICTRFTPLLVTQDRLCSSILERLAKLYVQGMHRTADPREPMYHAVSRLPSTPKNMPHPLNLEFSLMAVLLHRIHGFYLKAISCIPAPCLHSVYHWGLLRAGHCYGPFDPVTNIILNTIWYDTAFPPKKRYTVEMICDESLARIERRSLFGLIKFAKTLFPALSTYDAVRYLLFHNADLDSVISRAKLDGYESATPLSDAYKAAACAAKHPDPTGLANLSSGLFLDKGELLKSLIKTKLYLSLDDVDTISISLSQNDPPRKPVELVQN
;
A
#
# COMPACT_ATOMS: atom_id res chain seq x y z
N MET A 1 24.49 10.13 -15.62
CA MET A 1 23.63 9.58 -16.68
C MET A 1 22.49 8.82 -16.03
N ILE A 2 21.26 9.32 -16.20
CA ILE A 2 20.04 8.74 -15.63
C ILE A 2 19.64 7.57 -16.55
N PRO A 3 19.49 6.32 -16.06
CA PRO A 3 19.02 5.24 -16.91
C PRO A 3 17.58 5.53 -17.34
N ARG A 4 17.30 5.35 -18.63
CA ARG A 4 16.00 5.71 -19.23
C ARG A 4 14.90 4.85 -18.61
N SER A 5 13.72 5.44 -18.42
CA SER A 5 12.52 4.80 -17.84
C SER A 5 12.10 3.48 -18.53
N GLN A 6 12.58 3.24 -19.75
CA GLN A 6 12.38 1.99 -20.50
C GLN A 6 13.19 0.81 -19.96
N ASP A 7 14.42 1.01 -19.46
CA ASP A 7 15.26 -0.08 -18.95
C ASP A 7 14.72 -0.63 -17.62
N LEU A 8 14.16 0.26 -16.78
CA LEU A 8 13.42 -0.06 -15.56
C LEU A 8 12.07 -0.75 -15.83
N CYS A 9 11.43 -0.48 -16.97
CA CYS A 9 10.22 -1.22 -17.38
C CYS A 9 10.57 -2.62 -17.89
N MET A 10 11.67 -2.77 -18.62
CA MET A 10 12.13 -4.05 -19.17
C MET A 10 12.68 -5.02 -18.10
N ALA A 11 13.37 -4.50 -17.08
CA ALA A 11 13.84 -5.32 -15.96
C ALA A 11 12.67 -5.83 -15.09
N LEU A 12 11.58 -5.06 -14.99
CA LEU A 12 10.41 -5.40 -14.17
C LEU A 12 9.32 -6.15 -14.95
N SER A 13 9.28 -6.08 -16.29
CA SER A 13 8.42 -6.95 -17.11
C SER A 13 8.87 -8.41 -17.11
N ARG A 14 10.15 -8.66 -16.81
CA ARG A 14 10.71 -10.00 -16.56
C ARG A 14 10.23 -10.65 -15.24
N TRP A 15 9.45 -9.94 -14.41
CA TRP A 15 8.91 -10.46 -13.14
C TRP A 15 7.46 -10.94 -13.19
N LEU A 16 6.70 -10.64 -14.26
CA LEU A 16 5.40 -11.30 -14.52
C LEU A 16 5.48 -12.85 -14.37
N PRO A 17 6.56 -13.53 -14.80
CA PRO A 17 6.69 -14.98 -14.70
C PRO A 17 7.03 -15.54 -13.31
N ILE A 18 7.18 -14.71 -12.27
CA ILE A 18 7.44 -15.19 -10.90
C ILE A 18 6.12 -15.37 -10.15
N CYS A 19 5.12 -14.53 -10.43
CA CYS A 19 3.72 -14.81 -10.05
C CYS A 19 3.20 -16.07 -10.74
N THR A 20 3.67 -16.37 -11.96
CA THR A 20 3.25 -17.59 -12.68
C THR A 20 3.86 -18.90 -12.13
N ARG A 21 4.77 -18.84 -11.14
CA ARG A 21 5.32 -20.05 -10.50
C ARG A 21 4.42 -20.64 -9.41
N PHE A 22 3.42 -19.90 -8.95
CA PHE A 22 2.38 -20.42 -8.05
C PHE A 22 1.16 -20.97 -8.81
N THR A 23 1.01 -20.61 -10.09
CA THR A 23 -0.10 -21.07 -10.95
C THR A 23 -0.12 -22.59 -11.21
N PRO A 24 1.01 -23.33 -11.34
CA PRO A 24 0.95 -24.77 -11.62
C PRO A 24 0.44 -25.60 -10.43
N LEU A 25 0.55 -25.07 -9.21
CA LEU A 25 0.05 -25.74 -7.99
C LEU A 25 -1.45 -25.53 -7.78
N LEU A 26 -2.02 -24.46 -8.33
CA LEU A 26 -3.46 -24.17 -8.26
C LEU A 26 -4.23 -24.73 -9.47
N VAL A 27 -3.57 -24.84 -10.64
CA VAL A 27 -4.19 -25.36 -11.88
C VAL A 27 -4.33 -26.89 -11.87
N THR A 28 -3.58 -27.62 -11.04
CA THR A 28 -3.63 -29.09 -11.00
C THR A 28 -4.67 -29.67 -10.04
N GLN A 29 -5.33 -28.85 -9.22
CA GLN A 29 -6.44 -29.27 -8.38
C GLN A 29 -7.56 -28.24 -8.45
N ASP A 30 -8.48 -28.48 -9.38
CA ASP A 30 -9.66 -27.64 -9.64
C ASP A 30 -10.63 -27.48 -8.46
N ARG A 31 -10.29 -28.01 -7.27
CA ARG A 31 -10.94 -27.72 -5.98
C ARG A 31 -9.93 -27.87 -4.85
N LEU A 32 -9.72 -26.81 -4.07
CA LEU A 32 -9.16 -26.94 -2.72
C LEU A 32 -10.14 -27.78 -1.89
N CYS A 33 -9.81 -29.05 -1.63
CA CYS A 33 -10.63 -29.94 -0.81
C CYS A 33 -10.75 -29.39 0.62
N SER A 34 -11.92 -29.54 1.27
CA SER A 34 -12.17 -29.01 2.62
C SER A 34 -11.13 -29.47 3.64
N SER A 35 -10.58 -30.67 3.48
CA SER A 35 -9.52 -31.22 4.32
C SER A 35 -8.18 -30.48 4.19
N ILE A 36 -7.87 -29.93 3.00
CA ILE A 36 -6.69 -29.10 2.75
C ILE A 36 -6.90 -27.73 3.38
N LEU A 37 -8.09 -27.14 3.24
CA LEU A 37 -8.44 -25.87 3.89
C LEU A 37 -8.42 -26.00 5.42
N GLU A 38 -8.93 -27.10 5.98
CA GLU A 38 -8.83 -27.37 7.42
C GLU A 38 -7.39 -27.57 7.89
N ARG A 39 -6.54 -28.24 7.10
CA ARG A 39 -5.10 -28.36 7.42
C ARG A 39 -4.39 -27.02 7.37
N LEU A 40 -4.68 -26.19 6.36
CA LEU A 40 -4.12 -24.85 6.24
C LEU A 40 -4.61 -23.94 7.37
N ALA A 41 -5.89 -24.02 7.75
CA ALA A 41 -6.46 -23.30 8.89
C ALA A 41 -5.81 -23.75 10.22
N LYS A 42 -5.60 -25.06 10.42
CA LYS A 42 -4.89 -25.59 11.60
C LYS A 42 -3.43 -25.13 11.65
N LEU A 43 -2.73 -25.11 10.52
CA LEU A 43 -1.35 -24.61 10.43
C LEU A 43 -1.28 -23.09 10.66
N TYR A 44 -2.27 -22.34 10.17
CA TYR A 44 -2.40 -20.91 10.44
C TYR A 44 -2.63 -20.64 11.93
N VAL A 45 -3.55 -21.39 12.58
CA VAL A 45 -3.82 -21.28 14.02
C VAL A 45 -2.61 -21.74 14.86
N GLN A 46 -1.90 -22.80 14.46
CA GLN A 46 -0.64 -23.20 15.11
C GLN A 46 0.48 -22.16 14.95
N GLY A 47 0.52 -21.46 13.82
CA GLY A 47 1.45 -20.35 13.58
C GLY A 47 1.17 -19.15 14.49
N MET A 48 -0.09 -18.90 14.85
CA MET A 48 -0.48 -17.83 15.77
C MET A 48 -0.05 -18.08 17.23
N HIS A 49 0.22 -19.34 17.62
CA HIS A 49 0.73 -19.68 18.95
C HIS A 49 2.24 -19.51 19.11
N ARG A 50 3.00 -19.23 18.04
CA ARG A 50 4.37 -18.74 18.17
C ARG A 50 4.34 -17.23 18.35
N THR A 51 4.74 -16.78 19.54
CA THR A 51 4.84 -15.38 19.97
C THR A 51 5.91 -14.55 19.21
N ALA A 52 6.48 -15.08 18.13
CA ALA A 52 7.47 -14.37 17.32
C ALA A 52 6.74 -13.37 16.41
N ASP A 53 7.14 -12.11 16.46
CA ASP A 53 6.60 -11.08 15.57
C ASP A 53 6.83 -11.54 14.12
N PRO A 54 5.79 -11.65 13.26
CA PRO A 54 5.96 -12.00 11.85
C PRO A 54 6.98 -11.12 11.09
N ARG A 55 7.32 -9.95 11.66
CA ARG A 55 8.30 -8.99 11.14
C ARG A 55 9.74 -9.34 11.53
N GLU A 56 9.95 -10.12 12.58
CA GLU A 56 11.24 -10.40 13.24
C GLU A 56 12.29 -11.01 12.30
N PRO A 57 11.99 -12.00 11.45
CA PRO A 57 12.99 -12.56 10.53
C PRO A 57 13.50 -11.53 9.51
N MET A 58 12.60 -10.70 9.02
CA MET A 58 12.94 -9.63 8.06
C MET A 58 13.65 -8.46 8.73
N TYR A 59 13.25 -8.12 9.97
CA TYR A 59 13.97 -7.16 10.79
C TYR A 59 15.43 -7.57 10.97
N HIS A 60 15.67 -8.85 11.32
CA HIS A 60 17.02 -9.40 11.42
C HIS A 60 17.76 -9.46 10.09
N ALA A 61 17.09 -9.75 8.98
CA ALA A 61 17.72 -9.77 7.66
C ALA A 61 18.15 -8.35 7.23
N VAL A 62 17.28 -7.36 7.42
CA VAL A 62 17.53 -5.97 7.04
C VAL A 62 18.52 -5.30 7.99
N SER A 63 18.57 -5.66 9.28
CA SER A 63 19.58 -5.14 10.21
C SER A 63 21.00 -5.59 9.87
N ARG A 64 21.16 -6.78 9.28
CA ARG A 64 22.45 -7.33 8.82
C ARG A 64 22.97 -6.69 7.53
N LEU A 65 22.13 -5.92 6.82
CA LEU A 65 22.62 -5.18 5.65
C LEU A 65 23.66 -4.14 6.13
N PRO A 66 24.72 -3.88 5.37
CA PRO A 66 25.70 -2.87 5.73
C PRO A 66 25.08 -1.47 5.65
N SER A 67 25.17 -0.70 6.72
CA SER A 67 24.90 0.75 6.66
C SER A 67 26.17 1.40 6.12
N THR A 68 26.17 1.84 4.86
CA THR A 68 27.40 2.37 4.24
C THR A 68 27.56 3.86 4.51
N PRO A 69 28.80 4.39 4.57
CA PRO A 69 29.05 5.82 4.68
C PRO A 69 28.36 6.59 3.54
N LYS A 70 27.96 7.85 3.82
CA LYS A 70 27.10 8.72 2.99
C LYS A 70 27.49 8.95 1.50
N ASN A 71 28.55 8.34 0.98
CA ASN A 71 29.12 8.67 -0.35
C ASN A 71 29.63 7.47 -1.19
N MET A 72 29.31 6.20 -0.89
CA MET A 72 29.68 5.08 -1.78
C MET A 72 28.54 4.62 -2.71
N PRO A 73 28.79 4.44 -4.02
CA PRO A 73 27.80 3.88 -4.93
C PRO A 73 27.52 2.41 -4.59
N HIS A 74 26.24 2.08 -4.44
CA HIS A 74 25.79 0.72 -4.17
C HIS A 74 25.84 -0.13 -5.45
N PRO A 75 26.08 -1.45 -5.36
CA PRO A 75 25.89 -2.33 -6.50
C PRO A 75 24.42 -2.23 -6.93
N LEU A 76 24.15 -1.75 -8.15
CA LEU A 76 22.80 -1.54 -8.68
C LEU A 76 21.89 -2.77 -8.46
N ASN A 77 22.47 -3.98 -8.55
CA ASN A 77 21.78 -5.25 -8.34
C ASN A 77 21.15 -5.40 -6.94
N LEU A 78 21.78 -4.84 -5.90
CA LEU A 78 21.28 -4.94 -4.53
C LEU A 78 20.08 -4.02 -4.31
N GLU A 79 20.13 -2.79 -4.83
CA GLU A 79 19.00 -1.86 -4.77
C GLU A 79 17.75 -2.46 -5.45
N PHE A 80 17.90 -3.01 -6.66
CA PHE A 80 16.81 -3.69 -7.35
C PHE A 80 16.25 -4.89 -6.57
N SER A 81 17.13 -5.66 -5.93
CA SER A 81 16.71 -6.81 -5.11
C SER A 81 15.91 -6.36 -3.90
N LEU A 82 16.33 -5.31 -3.19
CA LEU A 82 15.58 -4.76 -2.06
C LEU A 82 14.25 -4.16 -2.49
N MET A 83 14.21 -3.45 -3.63
CA MET A 83 12.96 -2.95 -4.19
C MET A 83 11.98 -4.08 -4.54
N ALA A 84 12.47 -5.22 -5.05
CA ALA A 84 11.64 -6.40 -5.32
C ALA A 84 11.08 -7.00 -4.03
N VAL A 85 11.89 -7.12 -2.96
CA VAL A 85 11.41 -7.58 -1.64
C VAL A 85 10.39 -6.61 -1.07
N LEU A 86 10.60 -5.30 -1.21
CA LEU A 86 9.65 -4.29 -0.76
C LEU A 86 8.34 -4.37 -1.54
N LEU A 87 8.41 -4.60 -2.86
CA LEU A 87 7.22 -4.80 -3.68
C LEU A 87 6.43 -6.05 -3.24
N HIS A 88 7.10 -7.15 -2.91
CA HIS A 88 6.43 -8.34 -2.37
C HIS A 88 5.74 -8.07 -1.02
N ARG A 89 6.34 -7.23 -0.16
CA ARG A 89 5.68 -6.76 1.07
C ARG A 89 4.47 -5.89 0.79
N ILE A 90 4.59 -4.98 -0.17
CA ILE A 90 3.49 -4.13 -0.62
C ILE A 90 2.32 -4.99 -1.12
N HIS A 91 2.59 -6.01 -1.93
CA HIS A 91 1.58 -6.98 -2.38
C HIS A 91 0.81 -7.59 -1.20
N GLY A 92 1.53 -8.02 -0.15
CA GLY A 92 0.90 -8.51 1.09
C GLY A 92 -0.01 -7.48 1.77
N PHE A 93 0.35 -6.19 1.77
CA PHE A 93 -0.52 -5.13 2.29
C PHE A 93 -1.78 -4.96 1.46
N TYR A 94 -1.69 -5.05 0.13
CA TYR A 94 -2.86 -5.00 -0.75
C TYR A 94 -3.79 -6.18 -0.54
N LEU A 95 -3.28 -7.40 -0.46
CA LEU A 95 -4.09 -8.58 -0.14
C LEU A 95 -4.78 -8.43 1.21
N LYS A 96 -4.06 -7.92 2.22
CA LYS A 96 -4.64 -7.69 3.54
C LYS A 96 -5.73 -6.61 3.49
N ALA A 97 -5.50 -5.50 2.81
CA ALA A 97 -6.49 -4.43 2.65
C ALA A 97 -7.74 -4.92 1.91
N ILE A 98 -7.57 -5.67 0.82
CA ILE A 98 -8.66 -6.30 0.06
C ILE A 98 -9.47 -7.24 0.97
N SER A 99 -8.82 -8.04 1.80
CA SER A 99 -9.51 -8.94 2.74
C SER A 99 -10.30 -8.20 3.83
N CYS A 100 -10.00 -6.93 4.09
CA CYS A 100 -10.70 -6.12 5.08
C CYS A 100 -11.94 -5.42 4.53
N ILE A 101 -12.01 -5.16 3.21
CA ILE A 101 -13.15 -4.47 2.58
C ILE A 101 -14.24 -5.52 2.28
N PRO A 102 -15.53 -5.27 2.60
CA PRO A 102 -16.62 -6.16 2.24
C PRO A 102 -16.61 -6.45 0.74
N ALA A 103 -16.64 -7.73 0.36
CA ALA A 103 -16.61 -8.13 -1.05
C ALA A 103 -17.66 -7.40 -1.90
N PRO A 104 -18.95 -7.29 -1.50
CA PRO A 104 -19.96 -6.58 -2.30
C PRO A 104 -19.58 -5.12 -2.58
N CYS A 105 -19.02 -4.41 -1.59
CA CYS A 105 -18.54 -3.04 -1.73
C CYS A 105 -17.31 -2.96 -2.62
N LEU A 106 -16.36 -3.89 -2.48
CA LEU A 106 -15.16 -3.92 -3.32
C LEU A 106 -15.54 -4.11 -4.79
N HIS A 107 -16.40 -5.09 -5.10
CA HIS A 107 -16.80 -5.44 -6.45
C HIS A 107 -17.62 -4.35 -7.15
N SER A 108 -18.48 -3.63 -6.42
CA SER A 108 -19.43 -2.68 -7.03
C SER A 108 -19.05 -1.20 -6.88
N VAL A 109 -18.29 -0.85 -5.85
CA VAL A 109 -17.98 0.54 -5.48
C VAL A 109 -16.48 0.79 -5.52
N TYR A 110 -15.71 0.05 -4.71
CA TYR A 110 -14.35 0.45 -4.36
C TYR A 110 -13.24 -0.09 -5.26
N HIS A 111 -13.49 -1.05 -6.16
CA HIS A 111 -12.47 -1.54 -7.10
C HIS A 111 -11.85 -0.38 -7.90
N TRP A 112 -12.65 0.61 -8.30
CA TRP A 112 -12.19 1.77 -9.04
C TRP A 112 -11.29 2.68 -8.20
N GLY A 113 -11.74 3.01 -6.97
CA GLY A 113 -10.96 3.79 -6.01
C GLY A 113 -9.63 3.12 -5.68
N LEU A 114 -9.66 1.81 -5.41
CA LEU A 114 -8.49 1.01 -5.10
C LEU A 114 -7.44 1.07 -6.20
N LEU A 115 -7.86 0.82 -7.45
CA LEU A 115 -6.94 0.71 -8.60
C LEU A 115 -6.45 2.07 -9.13
N ARG A 116 -7.09 3.18 -8.74
CA ARG A 116 -6.70 4.54 -9.16
C ARG A 116 -5.93 5.31 -8.10
N ALA A 117 -6.29 5.14 -6.84
CA ALA A 117 -5.86 6.01 -5.76
C ALA A 117 -5.58 5.30 -4.44
N GLY A 118 -5.92 4.01 -4.29
CA GLY A 118 -5.69 3.20 -3.09
C GLY A 118 -4.22 2.90 -2.82
N HIS A 119 -3.41 3.95 -2.63
CA HIS A 119 -1.98 3.84 -2.41
C HIS A 119 -1.65 3.50 -0.94
N CYS A 120 -0.57 2.77 -0.73
CA CYS A 120 -0.15 2.36 0.61
C CYS A 120 0.71 3.38 1.39
N TYR A 121 1.02 4.54 0.81
CA TYR A 121 1.70 5.63 1.52
C TYR A 121 0.67 6.59 2.13
N GLY A 122 1.01 7.21 3.26
CA GLY A 122 0.11 8.05 4.04
C GLY A 122 0.55 8.09 5.51
N PRO A 123 -0.22 8.77 6.38
CA PRO A 123 0.12 8.94 7.79
C PRO A 123 -0.10 7.70 8.66
N PHE A 124 -0.70 6.62 8.13
CA PHE A 124 -0.95 5.39 8.89
C PHE A 124 -0.09 4.23 8.39
N ASP A 125 -0.32 3.05 8.96
CA ASP A 125 0.24 1.82 8.41
C ASP A 125 -0.26 1.59 6.97
N PRO A 126 0.49 0.84 6.15
CA PRO A 126 0.17 0.69 4.74
C PRO A 126 -1.22 0.13 4.44
N VAL A 127 -1.76 -0.76 5.28
CA VAL A 127 -3.08 -1.36 5.07
C VAL A 127 -4.17 -0.32 5.30
N THR A 128 -4.07 0.43 6.41
CA THR A 128 -4.98 1.53 6.72
C THR A 128 -4.95 2.61 5.63
N ASN A 129 -3.77 2.96 5.12
CA ASN A 129 -3.63 3.92 4.01
C ASN A 129 -4.33 3.43 2.73
N ILE A 130 -4.17 2.16 2.35
CA ILE A 130 -4.83 1.60 1.14
C ILE A 130 -6.34 1.77 1.26
N ILE A 131 -6.93 1.41 2.40
CA ILE A 131 -8.38 1.46 2.62
C ILE A 131 -8.86 2.91 2.61
N LEU A 132 -8.22 3.80 3.37
CA LEU A 132 -8.61 5.21 3.45
C LEU A 132 -8.50 5.92 2.11
N ASN A 133 -7.39 5.74 1.40
CA ASN A 133 -7.19 6.35 0.09
C ASN A 133 -8.20 5.81 -0.95
N THR A 134 -8.57 4.53 -0.85
CA THR A 134 -9.59 3.90 -1.67
C THR A 134 -10.96 4.52 -1.45
N ILE A 135 -11.41 4.59 -0.18
CA ILE A 135 -12.73 5.12 0.18
C ILE A 135 -12.79 6.62 -0.14
N TRP A 136 -11.79 7.40 0.30
CA TRP A 136 -11.74 8.83 0.05
C TRP A 136 -11.84 9.15 -1.44
N TYR A 137 -11.09 8.44 -2.28
CA TYR A 137 -11.10 8.73 -3.71
C TYR A 137 -12.45 8.42 -4.36
N ASP A 138 -13.10 7.32 -3.97
CA ASP A 138 -14.45 7.02 -4.47
C ASP A 138 -15.48 8.05 -4.01
N THR A 139 -15.40 8.49 -2.75
CA THR A 139 -16.29 9.51 -2.19
C THR A 139 -16.10 10.89 -2.84
N ALA A 140 -14.85 11.33 -3.01
CA ALA A 140 -14.54 12.65 -3.57
C ALA A 140 -14.68 12.70 -5.10
N PHE A 141 -14.43 11.58 -5.79
CA PHE A 141 -14.42 11.49 -7.25
C PHE A 141 -15.26 10.29 -7.75
N PRO A 142 -16.57 10.25 -7.45
CA PRO A 142 -17.41 9.11 -7.81
C PRO A 142 -17.44 8.92 -9.32
N PRO A 143 -17.33 7.68 -9.82
CA PRO A 143 -17.36 7.42 -11.26
C PRO A 143 -18.74 7.72 -11.84
N LYS A 144 -18.78 8.25 -13.07
CA LYS A 144 -20.05 8.54 -13.78
C LYS A 144 -20.90 7.30 -14.03
N LYS A 145 -20.25 6.13 -14.13
CA LYS A 145 -20.87 4.82 -14.29
C LYS A 145 -20.16 3.85 -13.35
N ARG A 146 -20.93 3.07 -12.61
CA ARG A 146 -20.41 1.96 -11.79
C ARG A 146 -20.51 0.67 -12.57
N TYR A 147 -19.51 -0.17 -12.43
CA TYR A 147 -19.46 -1.51 -13.00
C TYR A 147 -19.23 -2.48 -11.86
N THR A 148 -19.95 -3.60 -11.86
CA THR A 148 -19.63 -4.68 -10.95
C THR A 148 -18.54 -5.54 -11.60
N VAL A 149 -17.43 -5.74 -10.90
CA VAL A 149 -16.37 -6.64 -11.35
C VAL A 149 -16.42 -7.93 -10.54
N GLU A 150 -16.23 -9.08 -11.18
CA GLU A 150 -16.15 -10.37 -10.47
C GLU A 150 -14.80 -10.53 -9.75
N MET A 151 -13.74 -9.98 -10.31
CA MET A 151 -12.38 -10.11 -9.79
C MET A 151 -11.53 -8.89 -10.15
N ILE A 152 -10.55 -8.58 -9.30
CA ILE A 152 -9.49 -7.62 -9.60
C ILE A 152 -8.36 -8.40 -10.27
N CYS A 153 -8.00 -8.03 -11.50
CA CYS A 153 -6.90 -8.71 -12.19
C CYS A 153 -5.53 -8.37 -11.59
N ASP A 154 -4.64 -9.37 -11.60
CA ASP A 154 -3.29 -9.29 -11.05
C ASP A 154 -2.47 -8.16 -11.70
N GLU A 155 -2.65 -7.91 -13.00
CA GLU A 155 -1.92 -6.83 -13.69
C GLU A 155 -2.34 -5.44 -13.21
N SER A 156 -3.64 -5.24 -12.92
CA SER A 156 -4.13 -3.98 -12.37
C SER A 156 -3.63 -3.77 -10.95
N LEU A 157 -3.58 -4.85 -10.17
CA LEU A 157 -3.07 -4.82 -8.81
C LEU A 157 -1.56 -4.54 -8.78
N ALA A 158 -0.77 -5.26 -9.58
CA ALA A 158 0.67 -5.04 -9.72
C ALA A 158 1.00 -3.59 -10.15
N ARG A 159 0.13 -2.98 -10.96
CA ARG A 159 0.29 -1.58 -11.38
C ARG A 159 0.13 -0.61 -10.21
N ILE A 160 -0.87 -0.79 -9.34
CA ILE A 160 -1.06 0.09 -8.19
C ILE A 160 0.02 -0.15 -7.12
N GLU A 161 0.43 -1.40 -6.90
CA GLU A 161 1.53 -1.76 -6.02
C GLU A 161 2.84 -1.08 -6.41
N ARG A 162 3.20 -1.12 -7.70
CA ARG A 162 4.40 -0.46 -8.22
C ARG A 162 4.32 1.07 -8.08
N ARG A 163 3.14 1.65 -8.27
CA ARG A 163 2.93 3.09 -8.04
C ARG A 163 3.15 3.46 -6.57
N SER A 164 2.67 2.62 -5.66
CA SER A 164 2.89 2.80 -4.23
C SER A 164 4.35 2.64 -3.82
N LEU A 165 5.08 1.68 -4.40
CA LEU A 165 6.53 1.57 -4.22
C LEU A 165 7.24 2.88 -4.59
N PHE A 166 6.94 3.44 -5.75
CA PHE A 166 7.54 4.71 -6.18
C PHE A 166 7.11 5.88 -5.29
N GLY A 167 5.85 5.93 -4.86
CA GLY A 167 5.36 6.94 -3.92
C GLY A 167 6.12 6.92 -2.60
N LEU A 168 6.29 5.74 -1.98
CA LEU A 168 7.02 5.55 -0.73
C LEU A 168 8.49 5.98 -0.84
N ILE A 169 9.20 5.53 -1.87
CA ILE A 169 10.60 5.90 -2.09
C ILE A 169 10.71 7.41 -2.33
N LYS A 170 9.81 7.97 -3.14
CA LYS A 170 9.82 9.41 -3.43
C LYS A 170 9.54 10.24 -2.19
N PHE A 171 8.59 9.82 -1.35
CA PHE A 171 8.31 10.45 -0.06
C PHE A 171 9.58 10.56 0.79
N ALA A 172 10.22 9.42 1.06
CA ALA A 172 11.39 9.35 1.94
C ALA A 172 12.53 10.24 1.42
N LYS A 173 12.81 10.20 0.12
CA LYS A 173 13.87 10.99 -0.51
C LYS A 173 13.54 12.47 -0.64
N THR A 174 12.26 12.84 -0.77
CA THR A 174 11.86 14.24 -0.78
C THR A 174 11.96 14.82 0.63
N LEU A 175 11.52 14.07 1.65
CA LEU A 175 11.60 14.53 3.04
C LEU A 175 13.05 14.62 3.55
N PHE A 176 13.90 13.66 3.16
CA PHE A 176 15.32 13.60 3.50
C PHE A 176 16.18 13.57 2.23
N PRO A 177 16.52 14.73 1.64
CA PRO A 177 17.29 14.79 0.38
C PRO A 177 18.67 14.14 0.45
N ALA A 178 19.28 14.09 1.64
CA ALA A 178 20.56 13.42 1.88
C ALA A 178 20.45 11.88 1.92
N LEU A 179 19.23 11.33 1.90
CA LEU A 179 18.99 9.88 1.95
C LEU A 179 19.22 9.26 0.56
N SER A 180 20.08 8.24 0.50
CA SER A 180 20.28 7.48 -0.72
C SER A 180 19.02 6.66 -1.07
N THR A 181 18.86 6.25 -2.33
CA THR A 181 17.72 5.36 -2.68
C THR A 181 17.82 4.03 -1.92
N TYR A 182 19.03 3.50 -1.77
CA TYR A 182 19.29 2.29 -1.01
C TYR A 182 18.82 2.41 0.45
N ASP A 183 19.22 3.46 1.16
CA ASP A 183 18.85 3.68 2.56
C ASP A 183 17.34 3.91 2.70
N ALA A 184 16.74 4.65 1.76
CA ALA A 184 15.29 4.83 1.71
C ALA A 184 14.55 3.48 1.61
N VAL A 185 14.94 2.62 0.66
CA VAL A 185 14.34 1.29 0.50
C VAL A 185 14.61 0.41 1.73
N ARG A 186 15.80 0.52 2.32
CA ARG A 186 16.17 -0.22 3.53
C ARG A 186 15.31 0.17 4.72
N TYR A 187 15.13 1.46 5.00
CA TYR A 187 14.24 1.91 6.08
C TYR A 187 12.80 1.52 5.84
N LEU A 188 12.31 1.67 4.60
CA LEU A 188 10.97 1.22 4.21
C LEU A 188 10.79 -0.28 4.44
N LEU A 189 11.77 -1.10 4.10
CA LEU A 189 11.74 -2.53 4.38
C LEU A 189 11.73 -2.81 5.88
N PHE A 190 12.62 -2.18 6.64
CA PHE A 190 12.78 -2.39 8.07
C PHE A 190 11.53 -2.04 8.87
N HIS A 191 10.84 -0.97 8.45
CA HIS A 191 9.66 -0.43 9.12
C HIS A 191 8.34 -0.80 8.42
N ASN A 192 8.32 -1.85 7.59
CA ASN A 192 7.10 -2.29 6.89
C ASN A 192 6.39 -1.16 6.11
N ALA A 193 7.13 -0.24 5.50
CA ALA A 193 6.60 0.92 4.80
C ALA A 193 5.74 1.88 5.66
N ASP A 194 5.78 1.75 7.00
CA ASP A 194 5.19 2.71 7.93
C ASP A 194 6.02 4.00 7.93
N LEU A 195 5.47 5.07 7.35
CA LEU A 195 6.24 6.29 7.11
C LEU A 195 6.63 7.00 8.41
N ASP A 196 5.79 6.97 9.44
CA ASP A 196 6.11 7.57 10.75
C ASP A 196 7.31 6.90 11.41
N SER A 197 7.36 5.56 11.35
CA SER A 197 8.51 4.78 11.83
C SER A 197 9.77 5.06 11.01
N VAL A 198 9.65 5.19 9.68
CA VAL A 198 10.77 5.54 8.79
C VAL A 198 11.30 6.95 9.10
N ILE A 199 10.40 7.93 9.27
CA ILE A 199 10.76 9.31 9.63
C ILE A 199 11.50 9.34 10.96
N SER A 200 10.96 8.64 11.96
CA SER A 200 11.55 8.58 13.30
C SER A 200 12.94 7.96 13.26
N ARG A 201 13.12 6.86 12.52
CA ARG A 201 14.42 6.20 12.36
C ARG A 201 15.43 7.08 11.62
N ALA A 202 15.04 7.67 10.49
CA ALA A 202 15.94 8.53 9.72
C ALA A 202 16.44 9.72 10.55
N LYS A 203 15.56 10.34 11.35
CA LYS A 203 15.95 11.41 12.27
C LYS A 203 16.93 10.93 13.35
N LEU A 204 16.67 9.75 13.95
CA LEU A 204 17.59 9.15 14.93
C LEU A 204 18.98 8.86 14.35
N ASP A 205 19.04 8.49 13.08
CA ASP A 205 20.29 8.22 12.36
C ASP A 205 20.95 9.52 11.82
N GLY A 206 20.42 10.70 12.20
CA GLY A 206 21.01 12.01 11.90
C GLY A 206 20.69 12.57 10.52
N TYR A 207 19.57 12.16 9.91
CA TYR A 207 19.05 12.78 8.69
C TYR A 207 18.11 13.94 9.05
N GLU A 208 18.42 15.12 8.53
CA GLU A 208 17.59 16.31 8.68
C GLU A 208 16.46 16.33 7.64
N SER A 209 15.23 16.56 8.09
CA SER A 209 14.09 16.76 7.20
C SER A 209 14.17 18.16 6.59
N ALA A 210 14.26 18.25 5.26
CA ALA A 210 14.47 19.52 4.56
C ALA A 210 13.21 20.06 3.87
N THR A 211 12.09 19.32 3.92
CA THR A 211 10.87 19.64 3.17
C THR A 211 9.65 19.43 4.06
N PRO A 212 8.61 20.29 3.97
CA PRO A 212 7.36 20.07 4.70
C PRO A 212 6.73 18.71 4.36
N LEU A 213 6.08 18.07 5.34
CA LEU A 213 5.42 16.77 5.13
C LEU A 213 4.40 16.79 4.00
N SER A 214 3.62 17.87 3.88
CA SER A 214 2.66 18.05 2.78
C SER A 214 3.33 17.98 1.40
N ASP A 215 4.47 18.64 1.23
CA ASP A 215 5.22 18.62 -0.03
C ASP A 215 5.83 17.24 -0.31
N ALA A 216 6.26 16.51 0.72
CA ALA A 216 6.69 15.12 0.58
C ALA A 216 5.56 14.19 0.15
N TYR A 217 4.35 14.36 0.71
CA TYR A 217 3.15 13.61 0.28
C TYR A 217 2.74 13.96 -1.14
N LYS A 218 2.78 15.24 -1.52
CA LYS A 218 2.50 15.68 -2.89
C LYS A 218 3.50 15.08 -3.88
N ALA A 219 4.79 15.07 -3.53
CA ALA A 219 5.83 14.46 -4.35
C ALA A 219 5.63 12.94 -4.51
N ALA A 220 5.26 12.25 -3.43
CA ALA A 220 4.89 10.84 -3.44
C ALA A 220 3.72 10.58 -4.40
N ALA A 221 2.67 11.40 -4.30
CA ALA A 221 1.48 11.30 -5.13
C ALA A 221 1.76 11.54 -6.62
N CYS A 222 2.61 12.51 -6.95
CA CYS A 222 3.09 12.72 -8.30
C CYS A 222 3.85 11.49 -8.84
N ALA A 223 4.79 10.92 -8.06
CA ALA A 223 5.55 9.75 -8.47
C ALA A 223 4.66 8.50 -8.63
N ALA A 224 3.64 8.37 -7.78
CA ALA A 224 2.64 7.30 -7.84
C ALA A 224 1.59 7.49 -8.95
N LYS A 225 1.64 8.60 -9.69
CA LYS A 225 0.64 8.97 -10.71
C LYS A 225 -0.78 9.02 -10.14
N HIS A 226 -0.91 9.57 -8.93
CA HIS A 226 -2.20 9.81 -8.30
C HIS A 226 -3.01 10.83 -9.12
N PRO A 227 -4.33 10.67 -9.28
CA PRO A 227 -5.15 11.58 -10.09
C PRO A 227 -5.25 13.01 -9.54
N ASP A 228 -5.13 13.18 -8.22
CA ASP A 228 -5.12 14.49 -7.55
C ASP A 228 -4.02 14.54 -6.47
N PRO A 229 -2.77 14.84 -6.84
CA PRO A 229 -1.66 14.89 -5.89
C PRO A 229 -1.82 15.91 -4.77
N THR A 230 -2.49 17.03 -5.04
CA THR A 230 -2.66 18.12 -4.07
C THR A 230 -3.73 17.78 -3.06
N GLY A 231 -4.89 17.27 -3.49
CA GLY A 231 -5.95 16.83 -2.59
C GLY A 231 -5.47 15.75 -1.62
N LEU A 232 -4.70 14.77 -2.12
CA LEU A 232 -4.13 13.71 -1.28
C LEU A 232 -3.14 14.26 -0.24
N ALA A 233 -2.30 15.23 -0.60
CA ALA A 233 -1.33 15.84 0.30
C ALA A 233 -2.00 16.65 1.42
N ASN A 234 -3.04 17.42 1.08
CA ASN A 234 -3.84 18.17 2.04
C ASN A 234 -4.55 17.24 3.02
N LEU A 235 -5.11 16.15 2.50
CA LEU A 235 -5.77 15.12 3.29
C LEU A 235 -4.81 14.42 4.25
N SER A 236 -3.62 14.05 3.76
CA SER A 236 -2.55 13.38 4.52
C SER A 236 -1.90 14.27 5.58
N SER A 237 -2.03 15.59 5.45
CA SER A 237 -1.51 16.57 6.41
C SER A 237 -2.57 17.08 7.39
N GLY A 238 -3.81 16.64 7.28
CA GLY A 238 -4.94 17.13 8.08
C GLY A 238 -5.96 16.03 8.39
N LEU A 239 -7.11 16.09 7.71
CA LEU A 239 -8.33 15.28 7.87
C LEU A 239 -8.15 13.77 8.13
N PHE A 240 -7.06 13.17 7.63
CA PHE A 240 -6.82 11.75 7.86
C PHE A 240 -6.52 11.41 9.31
N LEU A 241 -5.91 12.30 10.09
CA LEU A 241 -5.43 11.97 11.44
C LEU A 241 -6.57 11.52 12.38
N ASP A 242 -7.66 12.27 12.47
CA ASP A 242 -8.78 11.93 13.37
C ASP A 242 -9.57 10.70 12.89
N LYS A 243 -9.83 10.60 11.57
CA LYS A 243 -10.66 9.54 10.96
C LYS A 243 -9.91 8.23 10.80
N GLY A 244 -8.62 8.30 10.53
CA GLY A 244 -7.80 7.11 10.42
C GLY A 244 -7.45 6.50 11.77
N GLU A 245 -7.45 7.26 12.88
CA GLU A 245 -7.41 6.66 14.22
C GLU A 245 -8.69 5.87 14.54
N LEU A 246 -9.87 6.35 14.13
CA LEU A 246 -11.11 5.55 14.20
C LEU A 246 -10.97 4.26 13.40
N LEU A 247 -10.52 4.32 12.15
CA LEU A 247 -10.33 3.12 11.33
C LEU A 247 -9.26 2.17 11.90
N LYS A 248 -8.14 2.71 12.37
CA LYS A 248 -7.07 1.93 13.00
C LYS A 248 -7.57 1.22 14.26
N SER A 249 -8.46 1.86 15.03
CA SER A 249 -9.15 1.22 16.16
C SER A 249 -10.13 0.13 15.72
N LEU A 250 -10.87 0.35 14.62
CA LEU A 250 -11.80 -0.63 14.04
C LEU A 250 -11.06 -1.84 13.46
N ILE A 251 -9.97 -1.66 12.73
CA ILE A 251 -9.16 -2.76 12.16
C ILE A 251 -8.40 -3.53 13.26
N LYS A 252 -8.00 -2.87 14.35
CA LYS A 252 -7.42 -3.57 15.51
C LYS A 252 -8.43 -4.48 16.20
N THR A 253 -9.70 -4.09 16.21
CA THR A 253 -10.78 -4.81 16.91
C THR A 253 -11.51 -5.82 16.00
N LYS A 254 -11.55 -5.56 14.70
CA LYS A 254 -12.25 -6.38 13.70
C LYS A 254 -11.29 -6.84 12.60
N LEU A 255 -11.39 -8.13 12.24
CA LEU A 255 -10.61 -8.70 11.13
C LEU A 255 -11.06 -8.21 9.75
N TYR A 256 -12.27 -7.67 9.64
CA TYR A 256 -12.91 -7.15 8.43
C TYR A 256 -13.90 -6.02 8.80
N LEU A 257 -14.13 -5.10 7.87
CA LEU A 257 -15.10 -4.01 8.03
C LEU A 257 -16.52 -4.51 7.71
N SER A 258 -17.53 -3.98 8.40
CA SER A 258 -18.94 -4.13 7.99
C SER A 258 -19.32 -3.09 6.92
N LEU A 259 -20.51 -3.24 6.33
CA LEU A 259 -21.08 -2.21 5.44
C LEU A 259 -21.22 -0.87 6.18
N ASP A 260 -21.77 -0.90 7.39
CA ASP A 260 -21.94 0.29 8.24
C ASP A 260 -20.61 0.97 8.58
N ASP A 261 -19.55 0.18 8.84
CA ASP A 261 -18.21 0.71 9.10
C ASP A 261 -17.72 1.52 7.87
N VAL A 262 -17.89 0.96 6.68
CA VAL A 262 -17.47 1.60 5.43
C VAL A 262 -18.29 2.85 5.11
N ASP A 263 -19.60 2.82 5.33
CA ASP A 263 -20.47 3.98 5.16
C ASP A 263 -20.14 5.09 6.16
N THR A 264 -19.84 4.74 7.42
CA THR A 264 -19.42 5.69 8.45
C THR A 264 -18.12 6.39 8.06
N ILE A 265 -17.14 5.64 7.52
CA ILE A 265 -15.88 6.20 7.03
C ILE A 265 -16.14 7.11 5.82
N SER A 266 -16.97 6.66 4.86
CA SER A 266 -17.31 7.44 3.66
C SER A 266 -17.98 8.77 4.02
N ILE A 267 -19.00 8.74 4.88
CA ILE A 267 -19.71 9.94 5.36
C ILE A 267 -18.73 10.88 6.06
N SER A 268 -17.90 10.32 6.94
CA SER A 268 -16.90 11.10 7.64
C SER A 268 -16.00 11.81 6.62
N LEU A 269 -15.43 11.10 5.65
CA LEU A 269 -14.54 11.66 4.63
C LEU A 269 -15.23 12.69 3.71
N SER A 270 -16.54 12.64 3.52
CA SER A 270 -17.31 13.55 2.66
C SER A 270 -17.62 14.92 3.28
N GLN A 271 -17.65 15.05 4.61
CA GLN A 271 -18.28 16.19 5.32
C GLN A 271 -17.64 17.59 5.13
N ASN A 272 -16.68 17.77 4.21
CA ASN A 272 -16.07 19.09 3.94
C ASN A 272 -16.10 19.52 2.46
N ASP A 273 -16.81 18.82 1.58
CA ASP A 273 -17.26 19.38 0.29
C ASP A 273 -18.76 19.66 0.35
N PRO A 274 -19.27 20.76 -0.25
CA PRO A 274 -20.69 21.09 -0.21
C PRO A 274 -21.54 19.94 -0.76
N PRO A 275 -22.76 19.72 -0.24
CA PRO A 275 -23.58 18.56 -0.58
C PRO A 275 -23.83 18.53 -2.08
N ARG A 276 -23.29 17.51 -2.76
CA ARG A 276 -23.70 17.19 -4.13
C ARG A 276 -24.95 16.33 -4.07
N LYS A 277 -25.85 16.61 -5.02
CA LYS A 277 -27.20 16.05 -5.11
C LYS A 277 -27.23 14.53 -4.92
N PRO A 278 -28.32 13.99 -4.34
CA PRO A 278 -28.46 12.55 -4.12
C PRO A 278 -28.27 11.76 -5.41
N VAL A 279 -27.58 10.63 -5.31
CA VAL A 279 -27.51 9.65 -6.38
C VAL A 279 -28.89 9.02 -6.51
N GLU A 280 -29.62 9.39 -7.56
CA GLU A 280 -30.82 8.65 -7.96
C GLU A 280 -30.41 7.26 -8.44
N LEU A 281 -30.90 6.24 -7.74
CA LEU A 281 -30.85 4.86 -8.20
C LEU A 281 -31.70 4.77 -9.47
N VAL A 282 -31.04 4.55 -10.61
CA VAL A 282 -31.74 4.17 -11.84
C VAL A 282 -32.31 2.77 -11.62
N GLN A 283 -33.60 2.69 -11.32
CA GLN A 283 -34.39 1.50 -11.52
C GLN A 283 -34.51 1.29 -13.03
N ASN A 284 -33.97 0.17 -13.53
CA ASN A 284 -34.39 -0.48 -14.78
C ASN A 284 -34.14 -1.97 -14.63
#